data_AF-A0A174LJW2-F1
#
_entry.id   AF-A0A174LJW2-F1
#
_cell.length_a   1.000
_cell.length_b   1.000
_cell.length_c   1.000
_cell.angle_alpha   90.00
_cell.angle_beta   90.00
_cell.angle_gamma   90.00
#
_symmetry.space_group_name_H-M   'P 1'
#
loop_
_entity.id
_entity.type
_entity.pdbx_description
1 polymer ?
#
loop_
_entity_poly.entity_id
_entity_poly.type
_entity_poly.pdbx_seq_one_letter_code
_entity_poly.pdbx_strand_id
1 'polypeptide(L)'
;MFEYNFDLKTELKIYKKVGNKNGFCNYSEWENYVLNKYGNKGYTESSLKNFLHYLKKNQRVIVSKKESWSSTIMPMVILIITILSTSVFSIIGVINNYNDAINTFTDEEFMKYSGYSVEMIYSALEQNLYSGMYFYIFAMIIVSFFIIAMIMFMTSKIGEYNLRESFYYDYIQIIKSIIENKEMDKYRKNR
;
A
#
# COMPACT_ATOMS: atom_id res chain seq x y z
N MET A 1 12.76 31.37 -4.34
CA MET A 1 11.28 31.43 -4.43
C MET A 1 10.90 30.79 -5.75
N PHE A 2 10.11 29.71 -5.76
CA PHE A 2 9.71 29.09 -7.03
C PHE A 2 8.90 30.11 -7.84
N GLU A 3 9.34 30.40 -9.06
CA GLU A 3 8.76 31.40 -9.99
C GLU A 3 7.22 31.31 -10.14
N TYR A 4 6.64 30.15 -9.84
CA TYR A 4 5.25 29.81 -10.10
C TYR A 4 4.32 29.87 -8.86
N ASN A 5 4.84 30.34 -7.71
CA ASN A 5 4.11 30.38 -6.42
C ASN A 5 3.33 29.07 -6.12
N PHE A 6 3.98 27.94 -6.40
CA PHE A 6 3.41 26.60 -6.30
C PHE A 6 4.03 25.88 -5.11
N ASP A 7 3.18 25.54 -4.13
CA ASP A 7 3.55 24.69 -3.00
C ASP A 7 2.72 23.40 -3.04
N LEU A 8 3.39 22.27 -3.32
CA LEU A 8 2.72 20.98 -3.46
C LEU A 8 1.89 20.61 -2.23
N LYS A 9 2.39 20.90 -1.03
CA LYS A 9 1.72 20.49 0.22
C LYS A 9 0.40 21.24 0.39
N THR A 10 0.40 22.53 0.14
CA THR A 10 -0.78 23.39 0.22
C THR A 10 -1.78 23.06 -0.89
N GLU A 11 -1.31 22.97 -2.14
CA GLU A 11 -2.16 22.68 -3.30
C GLU A 11 -2.82 21.30 -3.19
N LEU A 12 -2.07 20.28 -2.77
CA LEU A 12 -2.62 18.94 -2.54
C LEU A 12 -3.63 18.90 -1.38
N LYS A 13 -3.44 19.73 -0.34
CA LYS A 13 -4.40 19.83 0.77
C LYS A 13 -5.72 20.44 0.30
N ILE A 14 -5.67 21.40 -0.63
CA ILE A 14 -6.88 21.98 -1.26
C ILE A 14 -7.55 20.92 -2.14
N TYR A 15 -6.78 20.26 -3.02
CA TYR A 15 -7.29 19.22 -3.93
C TYR A 15 -7.94 18.05 -3.19
N LYS A 16 -7.38 17.62 -2.04
CA LYS A 16 -7.97 16.57 -1.18
C LYS A 16 -9.36 16.88 -0.65
N LYS A 17 -9.76 18.16 -0.60
CA LYS A 17 -11.11 18.56 -0.18
C LYS A 17 -12.13 18.44 -1.30
N VAL A 18 -11.68 18.26 -2.54
CA VAL A 18 -12.58 18.17 -3.69
C VAL A 18 -13.48 16.94 -3.54
N GLY A 19 -14.79 17.14 -3.67
CA GLY A 19 -15.80 16.08 -3.52
C GLY A 19 -16.14 15.69 -2.08
N ASN A 20 -15.67 16.43 -1.06
CA ASN A 20 -16.00 16.16 0.33
C ASN A 20 -17.31 16.88 0.75
N LYS A 21 -18.18 16.20 1.51
CA LYS A 21 -19.57 16.62 1.80
C LYS A 21 -19.74 17.85 2.69
N ASN A 22 -18.72 18.24 3.46
CA ASN A 22 -18.88 19.21 4.57
C ASN A 22 -18.52 20.68 4.24
N GLY A 23 -18.43 21.01 2.96
CA GLY A 23 -18.19 22.38 2.50
C GLY A 23 -17.81 22.33 1.03
N PHE A 24 -18.64 22.90 0.16
CA PHE A 24 -18.46 22.82 -1.27
C PHE A 24 -17.03 23.18 -1.70
N CYS A 25 -16.35 22.17 -2.25
CA CYS A 25 -15.26 22.25 -3.21
C CYS A 25 -15.61 21.16 -4.24
N ASN A 26 -16.55 21.44 -5.13
CA ASN A 26 -16.73 20.60 -6.30
C ASN A 26 -15.54 20.80 -7.25
N TYR A 27 -15.34 19.89 -8.21
CA TYR A 27 -14.18 19.96 -9.11
C TYR A 27 -14.10 21.30 -9.86
N SER A 28 -15.23 21.87 -10.27
CA SER A 28 -15.29 23.13 -11.00
C SER A 28 -14.82 24.32 -10.15
N GLU A 29 -15.14 24.37 -8.86
CA GLU A 29 -14.65 25.40 -7.95
C GLU A 29 -13.12 25.34 -7.80
N TRP A 30 -12.56 24.14 -7.69
CA TRP A 30 -11.12 23.94 -7.66
C TRP A 30 -10.45 24.30 -8.99
N GLU A 31 -11.03 23.90 -10.12
CA GLU A 31 -10.57 24.26 -11.45
C GLU A 31 -10.54 25.78 -11.63
N ASN A 32 -11.61 26.48 -11.24
CA ASN A 32 -11.70 27.93 -11.26
C ASN A 32 -10.65 28.59 -10.37
N TYR A 33 -10.33 28.02 -9.20
CA TYR A 33 -9.23 28.49 -8.37
C TYR A 33 -7.89 28.43 -9.11
N VAL A 34 -7.58 27.33 -9.80
CA VAL A 34 -6.34 27.18 -10.58
C VAL A 34 -6.33 28.12 -11.79
N LEU A 35 -7.46 28.22 -12.51
CA LEU A 35 -7.64 29.14 -13.63
C LEU A 35 -7.42 30.59 -13.21
N ASN A 36 -7.99 31.03 -12.08
CA ASN A 36 -7.78 32.39 -11.58
C ASN A 36 -6.33 32.63 -11.17
N LYS A 37 -5.65 31.62 -10.62
CA LYS A 37 -4.26 31.73 -10.19
C LYS A 37 -3.29 31.89 -11.37
N TYR A 38 -3.44 31.10 -12.43
CA TYR A 38 -2.47 31.04 -13.55
C TYR A 38 -2.97 31.67 -14.86
N GLY A 39 -4.28 31.83 -15.03
CA GLY A 39 -4.90 32.41 -16.22
C GLY A 39 -4.72 33.93 -16.33
N ASN A 40 -4.45 34.61 -15.21
CA ASN A 40 -4.24 36.05 -15.17
C ASN A 40 -3.00 36.51 -15.97
N LYS A 41 -2.98 37.80 -16.35
CA LYS A 41 -1.92 38.43 -17.17
C LYS A 41 -0.52 38.40 -16.54
N GLY A 42 -0.40 38.01 -15.27
CA GLY A 42 0.88 37.96 -14.55
C GLY A 42 1.84 36.87 -15.02
N TYR A 43 1.34 35.81 -15.68
CA TYR A 43 2.18 34.73 -16.20
C TYR A 43 2.34 34.80 -17.72
N THR A 44 3.58 34.88 -18.19
CA THR A 44 3.89 34.80 -19.62
C THR A 44 3.66 33.38 -20.16
N GLU A 45 3.44 33.25 -21.46
CA GLU A 45 3.32 31.95 -22.13
C GLU A 45 4.56 31.06 -21.89
N SER A 46 5.76 31.66 -21.96
CA SER A 46 7.02 30.96 -21.68
C SER A 46 7.10 30.45 -20.23
N SER A 47 6.72 31.29 -19.26
CA SER A 47 6.66 30.89 -17.84
C SER A 47 5.68 29.74 -17.61
N LEU A 48 4.52 29.75 -18.27
CA LEU A 48 3.53 28.67 -18.18
C LEU A 48 4.04 27.38 -18.84
N LYS A 49 4.74 27.46 -19.98
CA LYS A 49 5.38 26.30 -20.62
C LYS A 49 6.46 25.68 -19.71
N ASN A 50 7.29 26.51 -19.07
CA ASN A 50 8.28 26.03 -18.10
C ASN A 50 7.61 25.37 -16.87
N PHE A 51 6.54 25.98 -16.36
CA PHE A 51 5.77 25.41 -15.27
C PHE A 51 5.13 24.07 -15.65
N LEU A 52 4.59 23.96 -16.86
CA LEU A 52 4.06 22.72 -17.41
C LEU A 52 5.14 21.61 -17.47
N HIS A 53 6.36 21.95 -17.88
CA HIS A 53 7.48 21.01 -17.86
C HIS A 53 7.85 20.57 -16.43
N TYR A 54 7.83 21.49 -15.48
CA TYR A 54 8.03 21.19 -14.06
C TYR A 54 6.97 20.20 -13.52
N LEU A 55 5.68 20.45 -13.80
CA LEU A 55 4.59 19.57 -13.39
C LEU A 55 4.72 18.19 -14.01
N LYS A 56 4.98 18.09 -15.33
CA LYS A 56 5.21 16.81 -16.03
C LYS A 56 6.38 16.03 -15.45
N LYS A 57 7.50 16.70 -15.12
CA LYS A 57 8.64 16.05 -14.47
C LYS A 57 8.23 15.42 -13.15
N ASN A 58 7.51 16.15 -12.30
CA ASN A 58 7.08 15.64 -11.00
C ASN A 58 6.03 14.53 -11.13
N GLN A 59 5.11 14.64 -12.10
CA GLN A 59 4.17 13.57 -12.40
C GLN A 59 4.91 12.27 -12.76
N ARG A 60 5.91 12.32 -13.64
CA ARG A 60 6.73 11.15 -13.99
C ARG A 60 7.42 10.53 -12.78
N VAL A 61 7.93 11.35 -11.86
CA VAL A 61 8.54 10.85 -10.62
C VAL A 61 7.49 10.14 -9.75
N ILE A 62 6.27 10.68 -9.64
CA ILE A 62 5.19 10.04 -8.89
C ILE A 62 4.75 8.74 -9.54
N VAL A 63 4.57 8.70 -10.86
CA VAL A 63 4.21 7.50 -11.62
C VAL A 63 5.27 6.42 -11.46
N SER A 64 6.55 6.76 -11.60
CA SER A 64 7.65 5.82 -11.40
C SER A 64 7.69 5.27 -9.97
N LYS A 65 7.46 6.10 -8.95
CA LYS A 65 7.36 5.63 -7.56
C LYS A 65 6.15 4.72 -7.37
N LYS A 66 4.98 5.09 -7.90
CA LYS A 66 3.78 4.25 -7.86
C LYS A 66 4.05 2.89 -8.49
N GLU A 67 4.65 2.86 -9.67
CA GLU A 67 5.00 1.64 -10.39
C GLU A 67 5.98 0.77 -9.58
N SER A 68 6.98 1.37 -8.94
CA SER A 68 7.88 0.67 -8.02
C SER A 68 7.15 0.07 -6.81
N TRP A 69 6.17 0.78 -6.24
CA TRP A 69 5.33 0.21 -5.18
C TRP A 69 4.46 -0.92 -5.73
N SER A 70 3.82 -0.74 -6.88
CA SER A 70 2.99 -1.74 -7.54
C SER A 70 3.76 -3.02 -7.87
N SER A 71 5.00 -2.90 -8.35
CA SER A 71 5.86 -4.05 -8.66
C SER A 71 6.33 -4.78 -7.40
N THR A 72 6.37 -4.11 -6.25
CA THR A 72 6.75 -4.69 -4.95
C THR A 72 5.59 -5.43 -4.28
N ILE A 73 4.32 -5.11 -4.60
CA ILE A 73 3.15 -5.78 -3.98
C ILE A 73 3.17 -7.29 -4.23
N MET A 74 3.40 -7.71 -5.48
CA MET A 74 3.28 -9.13 -5.83
C MET A 74 4.31 -10.01 -5.11
N PRO A 75 5.62 -9.66 -5.08
CA PRO A 75 6.59 -10.38 -4.24
C PRO A 75 6.21 -10.44 -2.76
N MET A 76 5.66 -9.36 -2.21
CA MET A 76 5.23 -9.31 -0.81
C MET A 76 4.03 -10.24 -0.54
N VAL A 77 3.05 -10.28 -1.45
CA VAL A 77 1.91 -11.21 -1.36
C VAL A 77 2.39 -12.66 -1.44
N ILE A 78 3.32 -12.97 -2.34
CA ILE A 78 3.93 -14.31 -2.46
C ILE A 78 4.64 -14.70 -1.16
N LEU A 79 5.40 -13.77 -0.56
CA LEU A 79 6.08 -13.99 0.72
C LEU A 79 5.07 -14.33 1.83
N ILE A 80 3.98 -13.57 1.92
CA ILE A 80 2.91 -13.79 2.90
C ILE A 80 2.28 -15.18 2.71
N ILE A 81 1.93 -15.55 1.48
CA ILE A 81 1.35 -16.87 1.16
C ILE A 81 2.33 -17.99 1.53
N THR A 82 3.63 -17.81 1.26
CA THR A 82 4.68 -18.78 1.58
C THR A 82 4.79 -18.98 3.09
N ILE A 83 4.80 -17.91 3.88
CA ILE A 83 4.86 -17.98 5.35
C ILE A 83 3.64 -18.73 5.90
N LEU A 84 2.44 -18.36 5.44
CA LEU A 84 1.20 -19.02 5.85
C LEU A 84 1.21 -20.51 5.48
N SER A 85 1.61 -20.85 4.26
CA SER A 85 1.69 -22.25 3.81
C SER A 85 2.68 -23.06 4.63
N THR A 86 3.87 -22.49 4.91
CA THR A 86 4.90 -23.14 5.73
C THR A 86 4.43 -23.39 7.16
N SER A 87 3.66 -22.46 7.72
CA SER A 87 3.09 -22.62 9.07
C SER A 87 2.08 -23.78 9.15
N VAL A 88 1.24 -23.94 8.12
CA VAL A 88 0.29 -25.05 8.03
C VAL A 88 1.03 -26.39 7.94
N PHE A 89 2.03 -26.50 7.07
CA PHE A 89 2.83 -27.72 6.96
C PHE A 89 3.59 -28.05 8.24
N SER A 90 4.05 -27.04 8.98
CA SER A 90 4.73 -27.25 10.27
C SER A 90 3.78 -27.84 11.32
N ILE A 91 2.53 -27.36 11.39
CA ILE A 91 1.51 -27.90 12.29
C ILE A 91 1.19 -29.37 11.93
N ILE A 92 1.02 -29.67 10.64
CA ILE A 92 0.80 -31.03 10.16
C ILE A 92 1.99 -31.93 10.54
N GLY A 93 3.22 -31.45 10.39
CA GLY A 93 4.43 -32.18 10.80
C GLY A 93 4.46 -32.51 12.29
N VAL A 94 4.08 -31.57 13.15
CA VAL A 94 3.99 -31.81 14.61
C VAL A 94 2.94 -32.87 14.93
N ILE A 95 1.77 -32.83 14.28
CA ILE A 95 0.70 -33.83 14.46
C ILE A 95 1.17 -35.22 14.00
N ASN A 96 1.86 -35.31 12.85
CA ASN A 96 2.38 -36.58 12.36
C ASN A 96 3.44 -37.16 13.30
N ASN A 97 4.41 -36.34 13.74
CA ASN A 97 5.43 -36.76 14.71
C ASN A 97 4.81 -37.22 16.03
N TYR A 98 3.74 -36.56 16.48
CA TYR A 98 2.98 -36.97 17.67
C TYR A 98 2.32 -38.34 17.48
N ASN A 99 1.65 -38.56 16.33
CA ASN A 99 1.03 -39.85 16.01
C ASN A 99 2.07 -40.97 15.92
N ASP A 100 3.23 -40.72 15.31
CA ASP A 100 4.33 -41.68 15.23
C ASP A 100 4.91 -42.01 16.61
N ALA A 101 5.04 -40.99 17.49
CA ALA A 101 5.49 -41.19 18.86
C ALA A 101 4.51 -42.06 19.66
N ILE A 102 3.19 -41.82 19.57
CA ILE A 102 2.18 -42.70 20.18
C ILE A 102 2.39 -44.14 19.71
N ASN A 103 2.40 -44.36 18.39
CA ASN A 103 2.52 -45.70 17.82
C ASN A 103 3.78 -46.44 18.29
N THR A 104 4.88 -45.72 18.50
CA THR A 104 6.15 -46.29 18.96
C THR A 104 6.15 -46.59 20.47
N PHE A 105 5.62 -45.68 21.30
CA PHE A 105 5.67 -45.83 22.76
C PHE A 105 4.60 -46.77 23.33
N THR A 106 3.51 -47.02 22.59
CA THR A 106 2.50 -48.04 22.96
C THR A 106 2.86 -49.45 22.52
N ASP A 107 4.06 -49.67 21.97
CA ASP A 107 4.57 -51.01 21.71
C ASP A 107 4.73 -51.79 23.04
N GLU A 108 4.11 -52.96 23.12
CA GLU A 108 4.06 -53.81 24.32
C GLU A 108 5.48 -54.19 24.81
N GLU A 109 6.44 -54.35 23.89
CA GLU A 109 7.82 -54.70 24.23
C GLU A 109 8.55 -53.54 24.90
N PHE A 110 8.32 -52.30 24.45
CA PHE A 110 8.91 -51.09 25.02
C PHE A 110 8.36 -50.78 26.41
N MET A 111 7.03 -50.94 26.61
CA MET A 111 6.41 -50.68 27.91
C MET A 111 6.83 -51.68 28.99
N LYS A 112 7.02 -52.95 28.62
CA LYS A 112 7.51 -53.99 29.52
C LYS A 112 8.96 -53.73 29.99
N TYR A 113 9.79 -53.16 29.12
CA TYR A 113 11.21 -52.92 29.40
C TYR A 113 11.47 -51.59 30.15
N SER A 114 10.66 -50.57 29.87
CA SER A 114 10.89 -49.21 30.39
C SER A 114 10.27 -48.95 31.77
N GLY A 115 9.29 -49.76 32.19
CA GLY A 115 8.62 -49.61 33.50
C GLY A 115 7.67 -48.41 33.59
N TYR A 116 7.45 -47.67 32.50
CA TYR A 116 6.45 -46.60 32.44
C TYR A 116 5.05 -47.18 32.24
N SER A 117 4.07 -46.68 33.00
CA SER A 117 2.66 -46.94 32.70
C SER A 117 2.22 -46.15 31.47
N VAL A 118 1.32 -46.74 30.69
CA VAL A 118 0.61 -46.11 29.55
C VAL A 118 0.17 -44.68 29.86
N GLU A 119 -0.44 -44.48 31.01
CA GLU A 119 -1.02 -43.21 31.46
C GLU A 119 0.03 -42.09 31.62
N MET A 120 1.21 -42.43 32.13
CA MET A 120 2.33 -41.48 32.26
C MET A 120 2.86 -41.04 30.88
N ILE A 121 2.97 -41.98 29.94
CA ILE A 121 3.42 -41.69 28.56
C ILE A 121 2.42 -40.78 27.86
N TYR A 122 1.13 -41.11 27.92
CA TYR A 122 0.07 -40.27 27.33
C TYR A 122 0.03 -38.87 27.95
N SER A 123 0.11 -38.76 29.27
CA SER A 123 0.07 -37.44 29.94
C SER A 123 1.25 -36.53 29.53
N ALA A 124 2.46 -37.10 29.40
CA ALA A 124 3.64 -36.36 28.96
C ALA A 124 3.55 -35.95 27.47
N LEU A 125 3.02 -36.83 26.62
CA LEU A 125 2.76 -36.52 25.20
C LEU A 125 1.70 -35.42 25.07
N GLU A 126 0.59 -35.54 25.80
CA GLU A 126 -0.52 -34.59 25.79
C GLU A 126 -0.05 -33.20 26.24
N GLN A 127 0.71 -33.12 27.33
CA GLN A 127 1.27 -31.86 27.82
C GLN A 127 2.21 -31.19 26.77
N ASN A 128 3.05 -31.99 26.11
CA ASN A 128 3.92 -31.48 25.04
C ASN A 128 3.14 -31.02 23.81
N LEU A 129 2.09 -31.75 23.42
CA LEU A 129 1.21 -31.38 22.32
C LEU A 129 0.48 -30.06 22.62
N TYR A 130 -0.11 -29.91 23.81
CA TYR A 130 -0.79 -28.67 24.21
C TYR A 130 0.16 -27.46 24.24
N SER A 131 1.35 -27.62 24.83
CA SER A 131 2.36 -26.57 24.90
C SER A 131 2.80 -26.13 23.49
N GLY A 132 3.08 -27.10 22.61
CA GLY A 132 3.44 -26.84 21.22
C GLY A 132 2.31 -26.14 20.45
N MET A 133 1.08 -26.66 20.54
CA MET A 133 -0.08 -26.06 19.88
C MET A 133 -0.34 -24.63 20.35
N TYR A 134 -0.22 -24.34 21.65
CA TYR A 134 -0.38 -22.99 22.18
C TYR A 134 0.64 -22.02 21.60
N PHE A 135 1.91 -22.43 21.50
CA PHE A 135 2.96 -21.62 20.87
C PHE A 135 2.64 -21.32 19.40
N TYR A 136 2.21 -22.32 18.61
CA TYR A 136 1.84 -22.11 17.21
C TYR A 136 0.62 -21.21 17.04
N ILE A 137 -0.42 -21.36 17.87
CA ILE A 137 -1.60 -20.49 17.84
C ILE A 137 -1.20 -19.04 18.15
N PHE A 138 -0.39 -18.83 19.19
CA PHE A 138 0.10 -17.49 19.54
C PHE A 138 0.94 -16.86 18.42
N ALA A 139 1.86 -17.65 17.82
CA ALA A 139 2.67 -17.20 16.68
C ALA A 139 1.79 -16.84 15.47
N MET A 140 0.76 -17.64 15.17
CA MET A 140 -0.19 -17.38 14.07
C MET A 140 -0.95 -16.08 14.27
N ILE A 141 -1.35 -15.74 15.50
CA ILE A 141 -2.01 -14.47 15.82
C ILE A 141 -1.07 -13.30 15.53
N ILE A 142 0.19 -13.37 15.98
CA ILE A 142 1.20 -12.32 15.76
C ILE A 142 1.47 -12.14 14.26
N VAL A 143 1.69 -13.23 13.54
CA VAL A 143 1.94 -13.21 12.09
C VAL A 143 0.75 -12.62 11.34
N SER A 144 -0.47 -13.00 11.71
CA SER A 144 -1.69 -12.46 11.12
C SER A 144 -1.80 -10.94 11.33
N PHE A 145 -1.51 -10.45 12.52
CA PHE A 145 -1.50 -9.01 12.80
C PHE A 145 -0.46 -8.27 11.94
N PHE A 146 0.74 -8.83 11.80
CA PHE A 146 1.79 -8.26 10.96
C PHE A 146 1.39 -8.21 9.48
N ILE A 147 0.79 -9.29 8.95
CA ILE A 147 0.26 -9.35 7.58
C ILE A 147 -0.78 -8.26 7.34
N ILE A 148 -1.75 -8.12 8.25
CA ILE A 148 -2.80 -7.10 8.14
C ILE A 148 -2.20 -5.70 8.13
N ALA A 149 -1.28 -5.41 9.06
CA ALA A 149 -0.60 -4.12 9.14
C ALA A 149 0.18 -3.81 7.85
N MET A 150 0.85 -4.82 7.30
CA MET A 150 1.60 -4.71 6.06
C MET A 150 0.69 -4.42 4.86
N ILE A 151 -0.44 -5.12 4.73
CA ILE A 151 -1.44 -4.86 3.67
C ILE A 151 -1.97 -3.43 3.78
N MET A 152 -2.38 -3.00 4.99
CA MET A 152 -2.86 -1.63 5.22
C MET A 152 -1.81 -0.58 4.81
N PHE A 153 -0.55 -0.80 5.17
CA PHE A 153 0.55 0.07 4.79
C PHE A 153 0.72 0.17 3.27
N MET A 154 0.72 -0.97 2.58
CA MET A 154 0.86 -1.01 1.11
C MET A 154 -0.31 -0.28 0.42
N THR A 155 -1.55 -0.58 0.80
CA THR A 155 -2.75 0.07 0.26
C THR A 155 -2.72 1.57 0.51
N SER A 156 -2.32 2.01 1.70
CA SER A 156 -2.18 3.43 2.02
C SER A 156 -1.14 4.13 1.13
N LYS A 157 0.01 3.49 0.87
CA LYS A 157 1.05 4.07 0.00
C LYS A 157 0.58 4.19 -1.43
N ILE A 158 -0.04 3.16 -1.99
CA ILE A 158 -0.59 3.19 -3.36
C ILE A 158 -1.66 4.26 -3.49
N GLY A 159 -2.58 4.34 -2.52
CA GLY A 159 -3.63 5.37 -2.49
C GLY A 159 -3.04 6.78 -2.47
N GLU A 160 -1.96 7.01 -1.71
CA GLU A 160 -1.26 8.30 -1.69
C GLU A 160 -0.65 8.65 -3.05
N TYR A 161 -0.01 7.70 -3.74
CA TYR A 161 0.56 7.94 -5.06
C TYR A 161 -0.50 8.14 -6.13
N ASN A 162 -1.58 7.36 -6.11
CA ASN A 162 -2.72 7.54 -7.03
C ASN A 162 -3.30 8.95 -6.92
N LEU A 163 -3.52 9.42 -5.69
CA LEU A 163 -4.03 10.77 -5.47
C LEU A 163 -3.08 11.84 -6.01
N ARG A 164 -1.78 11.70 -5.77
CA ARG A 164 -0.77 12.65 -6.28
C ARG A 164 -0.70 12.61 -7.81
N GLU A 165 -0.83 11.44 -8.42
CA GLU A 165 -0.86 11.27 -9.86
C GLU A 165 -2.06 11.97 -10.50
N SER A 166 -3.27 11.75 -9.97
CA SER A 166 -4.50 12.44 -10.39
C SER A 166 -4.38 13.94 -10.22
N PHE A 167 -3.89 14.40 -9.06
CA PHE A 167 -3.62 15.82 -8.82
C PHE A 167 -2.74 16.44 -9.90
N TYR A 168 -1.60 15.82 -10.23
CA TYR A 168 -0.72 16.33 -11.27
C TYR A 168 -1.35 16.26 -12.65
N TYR A 169 -2.09 15.20 -12.97
CA TYR A 169 -2.78 15.04 -14.24
C TYR A 169 -3.77 16.19 -14.48
N ASP A 170 -4.63 16.46 -13.51
CA ASP A 170 -5.64 17.52 -13.59
C ASP A 170 -4.98 18.91 -13.68
N TYR A 171 -3.95 19.17 -12.86
CA TYR A 171 -3.19 20.43 -12.93
C TYR A 171 -2.57 20.64 -14.31
N ILE A 172 -1.97 19.59 -14.88
CA ILE A 172 -1.35 19.63 -16.21
C ILE A 172 -2.38 19.94 -17.30
N GLN A 173 -3.58 19.37 -17.20
CA GLN A 173 -4.66 19.67 -18.15
C GLN A 173 -5.09 21.14 -18.08
N ILE A 174 -5.28 21.68 -16.88
CA ILE A 174 -5.68 23.08 -16.70
C ILE A 174 -4.58 24.03 -17.20
N ILE A 175 -3.31 23.77 -16.89
CA ILE A 175 -2.23 24.64 -17.39
C ILE A 175 -2.10 24.57 -18.92
N LYS A 176 -2.34 23.41 -19.54
CA LYS A 176 -2.38 23.29 -21.00
C LYS A 176 -3.50 24.14 -21.61
N SER A 177 -4.72 24.06 -21.07
CA SER A 177 -5.85 24.83 -21.60
C SER A 177 -5.62 26.34 -21.48
N ILE A 178 -4.98 26.81 -20.40
CA ILE A 178 -4.57 28.22 -20.25
C ILE A 178 -3.58 28.63 -21.35
N ILE A 179 -2.57 27.80 -21.64
CA ILE A 179 -1.59 28.09 -22.69
C ILE A 179 -2.26 28.14 -24.06
N GLU A 180 -3.08 27.15 -24.39
CA GLU A 180 -3.81 27.07 -25.66
C GLU A 180 -4.72 28.31 -25.87
N ASN A 181 -5.44 28.73 -24.83
CA ASN A 181 -6.27 29.94 -24.88
C ASN A 181 -5.44 31.20 -25.16
N LYS A 182 -4.26 31.34 -24.53
CA LYS A 182 -3.36 32.49 -24.78
C LYS A 182 -2.79 32.50 -26.20
N GLU A 183 -2.44 31.33 -26.73
CA GLU A 183 -1.99 31.19 -28.12
C GLU A 183 -3.12 31.60 -29.08
N MET A 184 -4.34 31.11 -28.86
CA MET A 184 -5.52 31.46 -29.68
C MET A 184 -5.86 32.96 -29.64
N ASP A 185 -5.78 33.60 -28.48
CA ASP A 185 -6.01 35.04 -28.35
C ASP A 185 -4.96 35.87 -29.11
N LYS A 186 -3.71 35.41 -29.13
CA LYS A 186 -2.64 36.04 -29.91
C LYS A 186 -2.90 35.92 -31.41
N TYR A 187 -3.35 34.75 -31.88
CA TYR A 187 -3.74 34.56 -33.29
C TYR A 187 -4.90 35.47 -33.69
N ARG A 188 -5.93 35.62 -32.84
CA ARG A 188 -7.08 36.49 -33.13
C ARG A 188 -6.73 37.97 -33.20
N LYS A 189 -5.75 38.44 -32.42
CA LYS A 189 -5.32 39.86 -32.41
C LYS A 189 -4.40 40.24 -33.57
N ASN A 190 -3.77 39.25 -34.22
CA ASN A 190 -2.86 39.46 -35.35
C ASN A 190 -3.55 39.32 -36.72
N ARG A 191 -4.88 39.29 -36.74
CA ARG A 191 -5.74 39.20 -37.92
C ARG A 191 -6.55 40.47 -38.06
#